data_AF-A0A973TBL1-F1
#
_entry.id   AF-A0A973TBL1-F1
#
_cell.length_a   1.000
_cell.length_b   1.000
_cell.length_c   1.000
_cell.angle_alpha   90.00
_cell.angle_beta   90.00
_cell.angle_gamma   90.00
#
_symmetry.space_group_name_H-M   'P 1'
#
loop_
_entity.id
_entity.type
_entity.pdbx_description
1 polymer ?
#
loop_
_entity_poly.entity_id
_entity_poly.type
_entity_poly.pdbx_seq_one_letter_code
_entity_poly.pdbx_strand_id
1 'polypeptide(L)'
;MDTSAPVRILTVCTGNICRSPVAERLLQAGLDQVVPGGFEVSSAGTRALVGEPMQPISADIVRTFGGDPEGFAARQLTPRILRGVDLVLTMTAGHRGEVLQLDASLLKRTFTIREFARMLDVLDGRSADAPAAAPQDTSDDGGWLAANAAFWRGLPARAAGVRHLALPPDPADNDIVDPYRRAPEVYRQMEDQLAPAIVSILRHARLNAPARGNASTPL
;
A
#
# COMPACT_ATOMS: atom_id res chain seq x y z
N MET A 1 -7.16 0.16 22.44
CA MET A 1 -7.22 0.44 21.00
C MET A 1 -8.01 -0.69 20.39
N ASP A 2 -9.00 -0.38 19.56
CA ASP A 2 -9.77 -1.40 18.85
C ASP A 2 -8.83 -2.19 17.94
N THR A 3 -8.59 -3.45 18.29
CA THR A 3 -7.67 -4.31 17.55
C THR A 3 -8.24 -4.76 16.22
N SER A 4 -9.57 -4.65 16.03
CA SER A 4 -10.27 -4.99 14.79
C SER A 4 -10.33 -3.85 13.77
N ALA A 5 -9.94 -2.63 14.17
CA ALA A 5 -9.93 -1.48 13.27
C ALA A 5 -9.05 -1.74 12.03
N PRO A 6 -9.48 -1.30 10.83
CA PRO A 6 -8.77 -1.56 9.58
C PRO A 6 -7.34 -1.01 9.63
N VAL A 7 -6.45 -1.68 8.91
CA VAL A 7 -5.06 -1.24 8.73
C VAL A 7 -5.07 -0.02 7.82
N ARG A 8 -4.46 1.07 8.28
CA ARG A 8 -4.48 2.35 7.55
C ARG A 8 -3.22 2.50 6.72
N ILE A 9 -3.36 2.48 5.40
CA ILE A 9 -2.27 2.64 4.43
C ILE A 9 -2.41 4.01 3.75
N LEU A 10 -1.34 4.80 3.77
CA LEU A 10 -1.29 6.10 3.10
C LEU A 10 -0.32 6.05 1.92
N THR A 11 -0.79 6.36 0.71
CA THR A 11 0.08 6.54 -0.46
C THR A 11 0.39 8.02 -0.68
N VAL A 12 1.64 8.38 -1.02
CA VAL A 12 2.06 9.80 -1.09
C VAL A 12 2.82 10.10 -2.37
N CYS A 13 2.37 11.13 -3.10
CA CYS A 13 3.09 11.72 -4.22
C CYS A 13 3.13 13.26 -4.11
N THR A 14 3.48 13.97 -5.18
CA THR A 14 3.52 15.45 -5.18
C THR A 14 2.10 16.04 -5.23
N GLY A 15 1.42 15.91 -6.38
CA GLY A 15 0.17 16.62 -6.66
C GLY A 15 -1.11 15.90 -6.21
N ASN A 16 -1.00 14.64 -5.80
CA ASN A 16 -2.13 13.76 -5.46
C ASN A 16 -3.19 13.60 -6.55
N ILE A 17 -2.77 13.60 -7.82
CA ILE A 17 -3.68 13.45 -8.97
C ILE A 17 -3.27 12.34 -9.96
N CYS A 18 -2.03 11.81 -9.86
CA CYS A 18 -1.52 10.78 -10.77
C CYS A 18 -1.12 9.49 -10.02
N ARG A 19 0.11 9.45 -9.49
CA ARG A 19 0.75 8.25 -8.94
C ARG A 19 0.08 7.72 -7.65
N SER A 20 -0.03 8.55 -6.62
CA SER A 20 -0.60 8.10 -5.33
C SER A 20 -2.08 7.74 -5.42
N PRO A 21 -2.93 8.44 -6.19
CA PRO A 21 -4.32 8.02 -6.39
C PRO A 21 -4.43 6.66 -7.11
N VAL A 22 -3.60 6.40 -8.13
CA VAL A 22 -3.57 5.07 -8.79
C VAL A 22 -3.22 3.99 -7.77
N ALA A 23 -2.18 4.21 -6.97
CA ALA A 23 -1.80 3.27 -5.92
C ALA A 23 -2.90 3.07 -4.88
N GLU A 24 -3.58 4.14 -4.44
CA GLU A 24 -4.70 4.05 -3.50
C GLU A 24 -5.83 3.18 -4.04
N ARG A 25 -6.37 3.51 -5.21
CA ARG A 25 -7.57 2.86 -5.75
C ARG A 25 -7.33 1.38 -6.03
N LEU A 26 -6.16 1.04 -6.58
CA LEU A 26 -5.82 -0.33 -6.91
C LEU A 26 -5.46 -1.17 -5.68
N LEU A 27 -4.75 -0.60 -4.70
CA LEU A 27 -4.52 -1.30 -3.43
C LEU A 27 -5.82 -1.52 -2.67
N GLN A 28 -6.69 -0.51 -2.56
CA GLN A 28 -7.99 -0.66 -1.89
C GLN A 28 -8.81 -1.77 -2.54
N ALA A 29 -9.03 -1.69 -3.85
CA ALA A 29 -9.81 -2.68 -4.59
C ALA A 29 -9.23 -4.09 -4.44
N GLY A 30 -7.91 -4.23 -4.56
CA GLY A 30 -7.23 -5.52 -4.43
C GLY A 30 -7.28 -6.08 -3.01
N LEU A 31 -7.06 -5.25 -1.98
CA LEU A 31 -7.06 -5.66 -0.58
C LEU A 31 -8.46 -6.00 -0.07
N ASP A 32 -9.50 -5.32 -0.56
CA ASP A 32 -10.90 -5.65 -0.27
C ASP A 32 -11.28 -7.05 -0.76
N GLN A 33 -10.65 -7.55 -1.84
CA GLN A 33 -10.86 -8.93 -2.28
C GLN A 33 -10.16 -9.96 -1.38
N VAL A 34 -9.16 -9.55 -0.59
CA VAL A 34 -8.39 -10.44 0.28
C VAL A 34 -8.97 -10.47 1.70
N VAL A 35 -9.11 -9.29 2.30
CA VAL A 35 -9.68 -9.11 3.63
C VAL A 35 -10.69 -7.95 3.60
N PRO A 36 -11.95 -8.20 3.21
CA PRO A 36 -12.97 -7.16 3.19
C PRO A 36 -13.09 -6.47 4.55
N GLY A 37 -13.01 -5.14 4.56
CA GLY A 37 -13.04 -4.34 5.79
C GLY A 37 -11.75 -4.38 6.63
N GLY A 38 -10.72 -5.09 6.19
CA GLY A 38 -9.44 -5.18 6.87
C GLY A 38 -8.49 -4.01 6.62
N PHE A 39 -8.77 -3.18 5.61
CA PHE A 39 -7.88 -2.11 5.16
C PHE A 39 -8.63 -0.82 4.83
N GLU A 40 -8.00 0.30 5.16
CA GLU A 40 -8.36 1.65 4.71
C GLU A 40 -7.15 2.22 3.97
N VAL A 41 -7.20 2.23 2.65
CA VAL A 41 -6.17 2.84 1.82
C VAL A 41 -6.62 4.24 1.42
N SER A 42 -5.72 5.20 1.56
CA SER A 42 -5.97 6.58 1.16
C SER A 42 -4.69 7.21 0.61
N SER A 43 -4.79 8.33 -0.12
CA SER A 43 -3.61 9.01 -0.69
C SER A 43 -3.54 10.48 -0.31
N ALA A 44 -2.36 11.09 -0.35
CA ALA A 44 -2.19 12.53 -0.18
C ALA A 44 -1.04 13.07 -1.03
N GLY A 45 -0.96 14.40 -1.16
CA GLY A 45 0.05 15.10 -1.94
C GLY A 45 0.86 16.05 -1.09
N THR A 46 2.18 16.05 -1.26
CA THR A 46 3.06 16.97 -0.53
C THR A 46 2.93 18.41 -1.02
N ARG A 47 2.51 18.58 -2.28
CA ARG A 47 2.10 19.85 -2.91
C ARG A 47 0.83 19.58 -3.72
N ALA A 48 -0.24 19.20 -3.01
CA ALA A 48 -1.46 18.69 -3.63
C ALA A 48 -2.18 19.76 -4.44
N LEU A 49 -2.78 19.35 -5.56
CA LEU A 49 -3.76 20.15 -6.27
C LEU A 49 -5.13 19.96 -5.60
N VAL A 50 -5.32 20.55 -4.42
CA VAL A 50 -6.46 20.25 -3.54
C VAL A 50 -7.80 20.41 -4.25
N GLY A 51 -8.66 19.39 -4.13
CA GLY A 51 -9.99 19.36 -4.73
C GLY A 51 -10.05 18.88 -6.18
N GLU A 52 -8.91 18.81 -6.87
CA GLU A 52 -8.86 18.33 -8.24
C GLU A 52 -9.14 16.81 -8.31
N PRO A 53 -9.81 16.35 -9.39
CA PRO A 53 -9.98 14.92 -9.65
C PRO A 53 -8.64 14.28 -10.05
N MET A 54 -8.65 12.95 -10.17
CA MET A 54 -7.54 12.24 -10.79
C MET A 54 -7.31 12.75 -12.22
N GLN A 55 -6.05 12.78 -12.66
CA GLN A 55 -5.75 13.02 -14.06
C GLN A 55 -6.44 11.96 -14.94
N PRO A 56 -7.02 12.33 -16.10
CA PRO A 56 -7.80 11.41 -16.92
C PRO A 56 -7.07 10.11 -17.25
N ILE A 57 -5.80 10.18 -17.69
CA ILE A 57 -5.00 8.99 -18.00
C ILE A 57 -4.78 8.12 -16.75
N SER A 58 -4.60 8.73 -15.58
CA SER A 58 -4.47 7.99 -14.31
C SER A 58 -5.80 7.35 -13.89
N ALA A 59 -6.93 8.00 -14.15
CA ALA A 59 -8.26 7.42 -13.92
C ALA A 59 -8.51 6.23 -14.88
N ASP A 60 -8.07 6.32 -16.13
CA ASP A 60 -8.19 5.22 -17.09
C ASP A 60 -7.33 4.01 -16.72
N ILE A 61 -6.12 4.24 -16.19
CA ILE A 61 -5.29 3.17 -15.61
C ILE A 61 -6.07 2.49 -14.47
N VAL A 62 -6.65 3.27 -13.54
CA VAL A 62 -7.45 2.71 -12.43
C VAL A 62 -8.59 1.83 -12.94
N ARG A 63 -9.38 2.31 -13.92
CA ARG A 63 -10.48 1.54 -14.51
C ARG A 63 -9.98 0.26 -15.18
N THR A 64 -8.89 0.35 -15.93
CA THR A 64 -8.30 -0.78 -16.66
C THR A 64 -7.90 -1.93 -15.72
N PHE A 65 -7.38 -1.59 -14.54
CA PHE A 65 -6.99 -2.56 -13.52
C PHE A 65 -8.09 -2.87 -12.49
N GLY A 66 -9.34 -2.51 -12.77
CA GLY A 66 -10.51 -2.90 -11.97
C GLY A 66 -10.75 -2.08 -10.70
N GLY A 67 -10.12 -0.91 -10.57
CA GLY A 67 -10.45 0.05 -9.51
C GLY A 67 -11.49 1.09 -9.96
N ASP A 68 -11.95 1.88 -9.00
CA ASP A 68 -12.91 2.98 -9.23
C ASP A 68 -12.23 4.35 -9.02
N PRO A 69 -12.13 5.21 -10.06
CA PRO A 69 -11.60 6.56 -9.91
C PRO A 69 -12.62 7.59 -9.40
N GLU A 70 -13.92 7.26 -9.39
CA GLU A 70 -14.99 8.22 -9.14
C GLU A 70 -14.97 8.77 -7.70
N GLY A 71 -15.48 9.99 -7.54
CA GLY A 71 -15.51 10.69 -6.25
C GLY A 71 -14.14 11.02 -5.66
N PHE A 72 -13.05 10.86 -6.42
CA PHE A 72 -11.72 11.24 -5.97
C PHE A 72 -11.57 12.76 -5.91
N ALA A 73 -10.99 13.26 -4.81
CA ALA A 73 -10.54 14.64 -4.69
C ALA A 73 -9.16 14.67 -4.03
N ALA A 74 -8.20 15.30 -4.71
CA ALA A 74 -6.85 15.45 -4.21
C ALA A 74 -6.84 16.22 -2.87
N ARG A 75 -5.95 15.79 -1.95
CA ARG A 75 -5.82 16.40 -0.62
C ARG A 75 -4.37 16.61 -0.23
N GLN A 76 -4.13 17.72 0.48
CA GLN A 76 -2.82 18.11 0.97
C GLN A 76 -2.38 17.21 2.12
N LEU A 77 -1.16 16.70 2.03
CA LEU A 77 -0.51 15.98 3.12
C LEU A 77 -0.32 16.94 4.30
N THR A 78 -0.79 16.52 5.47
CA THR A 78 -0.69 17.27 6.73
C THR A 78 -0.35 16.32 7.87
N PRO A 79 0.20 16.82 9.00
CA PRO A 79 0.41 16.00 10.19
C PRO A 79 -0.87 15.32 10.68
N ARG A 80 -2.03 15.95 10.49
CA ARG A 80 -3.32 15.38 10.86
C ARG A 80 -3.65 14.11 10.07
N ILE A 81 -3.34 14.05 8.78
CA ILE A 81 -3.55 12.87 7.93
C ILE A 81 -2.63 11.72 8.35
N LEU A 82 -1.41 12.04 8.78
CA LEU A 82 -0.43 11.06 9.24
C LEU A 82 -0.82 10.36 10.56
N ARG A 83 -1.72 10.95 11.35
CA ARG A 83 -2.14 10.37 12.64
C ARG A 83 -2.82 9.02 12.45
N GLY A 84 -2.28 8.02 13.15
CA GLY A 84 -2.81 6.67 13.17
C GLY A 84 -2.61 5.90 11.86
N VAL A 85 -1.71 6.35 10.98
CA VAL A 85 -1.31 5.58 9.80
C VAL A 85 -0.38 4.43 10.23
N ASP A 86 -0.68 3.22 9.77
CA ASP A 86 0.08 2.02 10.07
C ASP A 86 1.24 1.84 9.08
N LEU A 87 1.06 2.28 7.83
CA LEU A 87 2.04 2.17 6.74
C LEU A 87 1.93 3.35 5.77
N VAL A 88 3.05 3.97 5.42
CA VAL A 88 3.14 5.02 4.39
C VAL A 88 3.96 4.52 3.20
N LEU A 89 3.36 4.55 2.01
CA LEU A 89 3.96 4.16 0.74
C LEU A 89 4.15 5.38 -0.16
N THR A 90 5.40 5.79 -0.32
CA THR A 90 5.77 6.98 -1.09
C THR A 90 6.14 6.63 -2.53
N MET A 91 5.94 7.58 -3.45
CA MET A 91 6.28 7.36 -4.85
C MET A 91 7.77 7.63 -5.13
N THR A 92 8.43 8.43 -4.31
CA THR A 92 9.87 8.69 -4.39
C THR A 92 10.53 8.78 -3.02
N ALA A 93 11.85 8.63 -2.97
CA ALA A 93 12.65 8.89 -1.77
C ALA A 93 12.49 10.35 -1.26
N GLY A 94 12.27 11.31 -2.17
CA GLY A 94 11.96 12.70 -1.83
C GLY A 94 10.64 12.84 -1.07
N HIS A 95 9.57 12.17 -1.53
CA HIS A 95 8.29 12.14 -0.82
C HIS A 95 8.42 11.49 0.56
N ARG A 96 9.25 10.45 0.70
CA ARG A 96 9.60 9.88 2.01
C ARG A 96 10.26 10.92 2.91
N GLY A 97 11.19 11.71 2.40
CA GLY A 97 11.78 12.82 3.14
C GLY A 97 10.73 13.83 3.63
N GLU A 98 9.82 14.26 2.75
CA GLU A 98 8.75 15.21 3.08
C GLU A 98 7.78 14.66 4.15
N VAL A 99 7.45 13.36 4.10
CA VAL A 99 6.66 12.70 5.17
C VAL A 99 7.39 12.75 6.51
N LEU A 100 8.68 12.42 6.54
CA LEU A 100 9.47 12.35 7.78
C LEU A 100 9.79 13.73 8.37
N GLN A 101 9.77 14.79 7.56
CA GLN A 101 9.81 16.16 8.03
C GLN A 101 8.54 16.55 8.79
N LEU A 102 7.38 16.04 8.39
CA LEU A 102 6.11 16.29 9.08
C LEU A 102 5.95 15.43 10.33
N ASP A 103 6.41 14.19 10.30
CA ASP A 103 6.39 13.27 11.45
C ASP A 103 7.53 12.25 11.39
N ALA A 104 8.58 12.51 12.17
CA ALA A 104 9.76 11.64 12.25
C ALA A 104 9.48 10.28 12.92
N SER A 105 8.39 10.14 13.68
CA SER A 105 8.03 8.87 14.33
C SER A 105 7.67 7.78 13.32
N LEU A 106 7.32 8.17 12.09
CA LEU A 106 6.99 7.26 10.99
C LEU A 106 8.21 6.66 10.29
N LEU A 107 9.45 6.94 10.72
CA LEU A 107 10.68 6.45 10.09
C LEU A 107 10.67 4.94 9.77
N LYS A 108 10.11 4.13 10.68
CA LYS A 108 10.04 2.66 10.57
C LYS A 108 8.80 2.16 9.81
N ARG A 109 7.91 3.07 9.40
CA ARG A 109 6.63 2.80 8.73
C ARG A 109 6.52 3.47 7.36
N THR A 110 7.53 4.21 6.92
CA THR A 110 7.55 4.89 5.63
C THR A 110 8.61 4.31 4.70
N PHE A 111 8.16 3.88 3.52
CA PHE A 111 8.98 3.26 2.47
C PHE A 111 8.59 3.85 1.10
N THR A 112 9.45 3.72 0.09
CA THR A 112 8.93 3.85 -1.28
C THR A 112 8.17 2.59 -1.64
N ILE A 113 7.15 2.70 -2.50
CA ILE A 113 6.30 1.55 -2.83
C ILE A 113 7.10 0.41 -3.49
N ARG A 114 8.09 0.74 -4.35
CA ARG A 114 8.95 -0.25 -5.01
C ARG A 114 9.94 -0.90 -4.03
N GLU A 115 10.51 -0.12 -3.10
CA GLU A 115 11.35 -0.63 -2.03
C GLU A 115 10.56 -1.62 -1.16
N PHE A 116 9.35 -1.24 -0.76
CA PHE A 116 8.48 -2.08 0.07
C PHE A 116 8.14 -3.39 -0.63
N ALA A 117 7.71 -3.34 -1.90
CA ALA A 117 7.40 -4.52 -2.70
C ALA A 117 8.57 -5.51 -2.75
N ARG A 118 9.79 -5.05 -3.04
CA ARG A 118 10.99 -5.92 -3.05
C ARG A 118 11.25 -6.58 -1.69
N MET A 119 11.05 -5.85 -0.59
CA MET A 119 11.18 -6.45 0.75
C MET A 119 10.14 -7.52 1.01
N LEU A 120 8.90 -7.36 0.51
CA LEU A 120 7.86 -8.38 0.62
C LEU A 120 8.21 -9.62 -0.19
N ASP A 121 8.77 -9.47 -1.40
CA ASP A 121 9.21 -10.61 -2.21
C ASP A 121 10.29 -11.43 -1.49
N VAL A 122 11.23 -10.78 -0.80
CA VAL A 122 12.24 -11.45 0.05
C VAL A 122 11.59 -12.19 1.23
N LEU A 123 10.61 -11.58 1.90
CA LEU A 123 9.90 -12.20 3.02
C LEU A 123 9.07 -13.41 2.58
N ASP A 124 8.39 -13.30 1.44
CA ASP A 124 7.59 -14.39 0.87
C ASP A 124 8.47 -15.57 0.45
N GLY A 125 9.63 -15.29 -0.17
CA GLY A 125 10.58 -16.33 -0.55
C GLY A 125 11.08 -17.11 0.67
N ARG A 126 11.44 -16.43 1.77
CA ARG A 126 11.89 -17.07 3.01
C ARG A 126 10.80 -17.87 3.71
N SER A 127 9.56 -17.40 3.66
CA SER A 127 8.42 -18.10 4.26
C SER A 127 8.08 -19.38 3.50
N ALA A 128 8.29 -19.41 2.19
CA ALA A 128 8.09 -20.62 1.38
C ALA A 128 9.06 -21.76 1.74
N ASP A 129 10.25 -21.41 2.25
CA ASP A 129 11.26 -22.38 2.70
C ASP A 129 11.03 -22.87 4.15
N ALA A 130 10.10 -22.26 4.89
CA ALA A 130 9.78 -22.62 6.27
C ALA A 130 8.63 -23.64 6.34
N PRO A 131 8.63 -24.58 7.29
CA PRO A 131 7.49 -25.48 7.48
C PRO A 131 6.22 -24.68 7.79
N ALA A 132 5.12 -25.01 7.12
CA ALA A 132 3.85 -24.29 7.24
C ALA A 132 3.42 -24.19 8.71
N ALA A 133 3.22 -22.96 9.19
CA ALA A 133 2.68 -22.73 10.51
C ALA A 133 1.23 -23.23 10.57
N ALA A 134 0.86 -23.87 11.69
CA ALA A 134 -0.49 -24.38 11.90
C ALA A 134 -1.53 -23.23 11.75
N PRO A 135 -2.68 -23.48 11.10
CA PRO A 135 -3.73 -22.48 10.98
C PRO A 135 -4.20 -22.05 12.37
N GLN A 136 -4.22 -20.73 12.62
CA GLN A 136 -4.83 -20.18 13.82
C GLN A 136 -6.33 -20.08 13.57
N ASP A 137 -7.09 -20.87 14.30
CA ASP A 137 -8.55 -20.94 14.21
C ASP A 137 -9.16 -19.66 14.81
N THR A 138 -9.57 -18.72 13.95
CA THR A 138 -10.38 -17.57 14.38
C THR A 138 -11.81 -17.81 13.91
N SER A 139 -12.66 -18.32 14.80
CA SER A 139 -14.06 -18.66 14.53
C SER A 139 -15.02 -17.47 14.57
N ASP A 140 -14.53 -16.24 14.79
CA ASP A 140 -15.32 -15.01 14.76
C ASP A 140 -14.71 -13.96 13.81
N ASP A 141 -15.56 -13.23 13.09
CA ASP A 141 -15.17 -12.23 12.08
C ASP A 141 -14.33 -11.08 12.66
N GLY A 142 -14.57 -10.68 13.91
CA GLY A 142 -13.77 -9.68 14.63
C GLY A 142 -12.38 -10.19 14.99
N GLY A 143 -12.27 -11.47 15.36
CA GLY A 143 -11.00 -12.18 15.57
C GLY A 143 -10.16 -12.26 14.29
N TRP A 144 -10.82 -12.54 13.16
CA TRP A 144 -10.17 -12.60 11.85
C TRP A 144 -9.59 -11.24 11.42
N LEU A 145 -10.38 -10.16 11.55
CA LEU A 145 -9.93 -8.79 11.26
C LEU A 145 -8.81 -8.35 12.21
N ALA A 146 -8.90 -8.69 13.50
CA ALA A 146 -7.88 -8.37 14.48
C ALA A 146 -6.54 -9.11 14.19
N ALA A 147 -6.60 -10.38 13.77
CA ALA A 147 -5.42 -11.13 13.37
C ALA A 147 -4.74 -10.51 12.14
N ASN A 148 -5.52 -10.12 11.12
CA ASN A 148 -5.02 -9.41 9.95
C ASN A 148 -4.34 -8.08 10.38
N ALA A 149 -5.02 -7.30 11.22
CA ALA A 149 -4.52 -6.01 11.65
C ALA A 149 -3.23 -6.13 12.48
N ALA A 150 -3.12 -7.12 13.35
CA ALA A 150 -1.90 -7.41 14.10
C ALA A 150 -0.73 -7.78 13.18
N PHE A 151 -0.97 -8.65 12.17
CA PHE A 151 0.04 -9.05 11.20
C PHE A 151 0.60 -7.83 10.43
N TRP A 152 -0.28 -7.00 9.88
CA TRP A 152 0.09 -5.86 9.05
C TRP A 152 0.72 -4.71 9.85
N ARG A 153 0.27 -4.45 11.09
CA ARG A 153 0.92 -3.46 11.96
C ARG A 153 2.35 -3.87 12.35
N GLY A 154 2.64 -5.17 12.38
CA GLY A 154 3.99 -5.71 12.56
C GLY A 154 4.83 -5.80 11.27
N LEU A 155 4.21 -5.70 10.09
CA LEU A 155 4.89 -5.88 8.82
C LEU A 155 5.99 -4.85 8.53
N PRO A 156 5.82 -3.53 8.80
CA PRO A 156 6.88 -2.54 8.59
C PRO A 156 8.21 -2.90 9.27
N ALA A 157 8.14 -3.41 10.50
CA ALA A 157 9.33 -3.81 11.25
C ALA A 157 10.01 -5.03 10.63
N ARG A 158 9.23 -6.03 10.20
CA ARG A 158 9.74 -7.23 9.51
C ARG A 158 10.38 -6.88 8.16
N ALA A 159 9.71 -6.04 7.36
CA ALA A 159 10.23 -5.56 6.09
C ALA A 159 11.55 -4.80 6.28
N ALA A 160 11.62 -3.86 7.24
CA ALA A 160 12.85 -3.14 7.55
C ALA A 160 14.02 -4.06 7.95
N GLY A 161 13.74 -5.21 8.58
CA GLY A 161 14.75 -6.22 8.93
C GLY A 161 15.43 -6.88 7.72
N VAL A 162 14.75 -6.95 6.57
CA VAL A 162 15.28 -7.54 5.33
C VAL A 162 15.70 -6.50 4.28
N ARG A 163 15.59 -5.20 4.58
CA ARG A 163 15.91 -4.10 3.65
C ARG A 163 17.25 -4.26 2.92
N HIS A 164 18.28 -4.69 3.63
CA HIS A 164 19.64 -4.87 3.10
C HIS A 164 19.72 -5.93 1.97
N LEU A 165 18.74 -6.82 1.87
CA LEU A 165 18.63 -7.86 0.84
C LEU A 165 17.74 -7.44 -0.34
N ALA A 166 17.03 -6.33 -0.20
CA ALA A 166 16.08 -5.80 -1.17
C ALA A 166 16.57 -4.50 -1.83
N LEU A 167 17.87 -4.21 -1.70
CA LEU A 167 18.49 -3.02 -2.29
C LEU A 167 18.52 -3.16 -3.81
N PRO A 168 18.00 -2.17 -4.56
CA PRO A 168 18.18 -2.16 -6.01
C PRO A 168 19.65 -1.86 -6.38
N PRO A 169 20.07 -2.20 -7.61
CA PRO A 169 21.38 -1.79 -8.13
C PRO A 169 21.57 -0.27 -8.14
N ASP A 170 20.53 0.48 -8.54
CA ASP A 170 20.49 1.94 -8.49
C ASP A 170 19.43 2.40 -7.46
N PRO A 171 19.77 3.23 -6.46
CA PRO A 171 18.79 3.82 -5.55
C PRO A 171 17.61 4.53 -6.25
N ALA A 172 17.80 5.07 -7.46
CA ALA A 172 16.74 5.68 -8.26
C ALA A 172 15.67 4.66 -8.72
N ASP A 173 15.96 3.36 -8.72
CA ASP A 173 14.98 2.29 -8.97
C ASP A 173 13.98 2.11 -7.83
N ASN A 174 14.09 2.89 -6.75
CA ASN A 174 13.05 3.01 -5.73
C ASN A 174 11.94 3.99 -6.14
N ASP A 175 12.21 4.87 -7.10
CA ASP A 175 11.32 5.97 -7.45
C ASP A 175 10.38 5.59 -8.61
N ILE A 176 9.21 6.22 -8.60
CA ILE A 176 8.20 6.20 -9.66
C ILE A 176 8.27 7.52 -10.42
N VAL A 177 8.43 7.44 -11.75
CA VAL A 177 8.51 8.59 -12.64
C VAL A 177 7.26 9.48 -12.53
N ASP A 178 7.44 10.80 -12.52
CA ASP A 178 6.33 11.75 -12.51
C ASP A 178 5.77 11.98 -13.91
N PRO A 179 4.53 11.56 -14.22
CA PRO A 179 3.98 11.72 -15.57
C PRO A 179 3.27 13.06 -15.77
N TYR A 180 3.09 13.88 -14.73
CA TYR A 180 2.27 15.08 -14.81
C TYR A 180 2.80 16.08 -15.85
N ARG A 181 1.93 16.50 -16.79
CA ARG A 181 2.26 17.35 -17.95
C ARG A 181 3.35 16.78 -18.86
N ARG A 182 3.53 15.46 -18.88
CA ARG A 182 4.44 14.74 -19.78
C ARG A 182 3.67 13.97 -20.84
N ALA A 183 4.41 13.42 -21.80
CA ALA A 183 3.87 12.62 -22.88
C ALA A 183 3.25 11.30 -22.36
N PRO A 184 2.29 10.69 -23.09
CA PRO A 184 1.63 9.43 -22.69
C PRO A 184 2.59 8.27 -22.38
N GLU A 185 3.77 8.25 -23.01
CA GLU A 185 4.84 7.27 -22.77
C GLU A 185 5.29 7.28 -21.30
N VAL A 186 5.30 8.45 -20.66
CA VAL A 186 5.71 8.58 -19.25
C VAL A 186 4.62 8.04 -18.32
N TYR A 187 3.35 8.08 -18.71
CA TYR A 187 2.27 7.41 -17.99
C TYR A 187 2.41 5.88 -18.07
N ARG A 188 2.75 5.35 -19.25
CA ARG A 188 3.06 3.92 -19.42
C ARG A 188 4.26 3.51 -18.56
N GLN A 189 5.32 4.30 -18.55
CA GLN A 189 6.47 4.05 -17.68
C GLN A 189 6.09 4.09 -16.19
N MET A 190 5.23 5.03 -15.77
CA MET A 190 4.70 5.07 -14.41
C MET A 190 3.95 3.78 -14.07
N GLU A 191 3.09 3.32 -14.97
CA GLU A 191 2.34 2.06 -14.84
C GLU A 191 3.27 0.86 -14.71
N ASP A 192 4.25 0.71 -15.61
CA ASP A 192 5.25 -0.37 -15.62
C ASP A 192 6.05 -0.43 -14.30
N GLN A 193 6.27 0.71 -13.66
CA GLN A 193 6.97 0.77 -12.38
C GLN A 193 6.05 0.51 -11.17
N LEU A 194 4.77 0.89 -11.27
CA LEU A 194 3.82 0.85 -10.16
C LEU A 194 3.07 -0.48 -10.06
N ALA A 195 2.64 -1.04 -11.20
CA ALA A 195 1.84 -2.26 -11.25
C ALA A 195 2.54 -3.47 -10.62
N PRO A 196 3.83 -3.76 -10.90
CA PRO A 196 4.53 -4.87 -10.24
C PRO A 196 4.59 -4.70 -8.72
N ALA A 197 4.79 -3.48 -8.23
CA ALA A 197 4.85 -3.21 -6.81
C ALA A 197 3.50 -3.46 -6.11
N ILE A 198 2.40 -3.04 -6.75
CA ILE A 198 1.03 -3.33 -6.26
C ILE A 198 0.79 -4.84 -6.26
N VAL A 199 1.17 -5.55 -7.33
CA VAL A 199 1.01 -7.01 -7.42
C VAL A 199 1.75 -7.73 -6.30
N SER A 200 3.00 -7.37 -5.99
CA SER A 200 3.74 -7.95 -4.88
C SER A 200 3.06 -7.70 -3.53
N ILE A 201 2.54 -6.49 -3.29
CA ILE A 201 1.81 -6.17 -2.05
C ILE A 201 0.53 -7.00 -1.93
N LEU A 202 -0.25 -7.12 -3.00
CA LEU A 202 -1.48 -7.92 -3.01
C LEU A 202 -1.19 -9.43 -2.91
N ARG A 203 -0.11 -9.91 -3.50
CA ARG A 203 0.36 -11.29 -3.35
C ARG A 203 0.73 -11.59 -1.90
N HIS A 204 1.50 -10.72 -1.26
CA HIS A 204 1.86 -10.84 0.15
C HIS A 204 0.60 -10.89 1.03
N ALA A 205 -0.39 -10.03 0.75
CA ALA A 205 -1.66 -10.05 1.44
C ALA A 205 -2.39 -11.40 1.33
N ARG A 206 -2.48 -11.97 0.12
CA ARG A 206 -3.14 -13.26 -0.11
C ARG A 206 -2.44 -14.42 0.57
N LEU A 207 -1.10 -14.46 0.49
CA LEU A 207 -0.31 -15.55 1.10
C LEU A 207 -0.38 -15.55 2.63
N ASN A 208 -0.60 -14.38 3.24
CA ASN A 208 -0.58 -14.21 4.68
C ASN A 208 -1.94 -13.83 5.27
N ALA A 209 -3.02 -13.96 4.49
CA ALA A 209 -4.36 -13.72 4.99
C ALA A 209 -4.70 -14.74 6.09
N PRO A 210 -5.26 -14.32 7.24
CA PRO A 210 -5.68 -15.27 8.26
C PRO A 210 -6.75 -16.22 7.71
N ALA A 211 -6.81 -17.45 8.23
CA ALA A 211 -7.85 -18.39 7.84
C ALA A 211 -9.22 -17.91 8.34
N ARG A 212 -10.24 -17.92 7.47
CA ARG A 212 -11.62 -17.75 7.93
C ARG A 212 -12.11 -19.10 8.49
N GLY A 213 -12.54 -19.14 9.74
CA GLY A 213 -13.27 -20.30 10.26
C GLY A 213 -14.50 -20.55 9.38
N ASN A 214 -14.72 -21.79 8.96
CA ASN A 214 -15.90 -22.12 8.16
C ASN A 214 -17.16 -21.78 8.96
N ALA A 215 -17.97 -20.84 8.47
CA ALA A 215 -19.35 -20.70 8.93
C ALA A 215 -20.09 -22.00 8.56
N SER A 216 -20.41 -22.82 9.55
CA SER A 216 -21.26 -24.00 9.39
C SER A 216 -22.59 -23.57 8.77
N THR A 217 -22.80 -23.86 7.49
CA THR A 217 -24.12 -23.75 6.87
C THR A 217 -25.06 -24.74 7.57
N PRO A 218 -26.14 -24.29 8.24
CA PRO A 218 -27.14 -25.24 8.73
C PRO A 218 -27.87 -25.82 7.52
N LEU A 219 -27.91 -27.16 7.46
CA LEU A 219 -28.71 -27.97 6.53
C LEU A 219 -30.21 -27.75 6.73
#